data_AF-A0A358ELF4-F1
#
_entry.id   AF-A0A358ELF4-F1
#
_cell.length_a   1.000
_cell.length_b   1.000
_cell.length_c   1.000
_cell.angle_alpha   90.00
_cell.angle_beta   90.00
_cell.angle_gamma   90.00
#
_symmetry.space_group_name_H-M   'P 1'
#
loop_
_entity.id
_entity.type
_entity.pdbx_description
1 polymer ?
#
loop_
_entity_poly.entity_id
_entity_poly.type
_entity_poly.pdbx_seq_one_letter_code
_entity_poly.pdbx_strand_id
1 'polypeptide(L)' 'MKIRFIFWFVVFAITSLSDAAAIKIHFISGAREYKSQESLKKFIPWLEMYYDVKCSVSWGHDGIEQLPGLDELKEADL' A
#
# COMPACT_ATOMS: atom_id res chain seq x y z
N MET A 1 16.95 -12.43 -41.40
CA MET A 1 16.07 -11.31 -40.98
C MET A 1 14.92 -11.70 -40.04
N LYS A 2 14.43 -12.95 -40.04
CA LYS A 2 13.31 -13.39 -39.18
C LYS A 2 13.61 -13.43 -37.66
N ILE A 3 14.84 -13.76 -37.25
CA ILE A 3 15.22 -13.90 -35.83
C ILE A 3 15.25 -12.55 -35.10
N ARG A 4 15.56 -11.45 -35.81
CA ARG A 4 15.59 -10.10 -35.25
C ARG A 4 14.19 -9.59 -34.89
N PHE A 5 13.16 -9.98 -35.65
CA PHE A 5 11.76 -9.62 -35.39
C PHE A 5 11.19 -10.34 -34.16
N ILE A 6 11.56 -11.60 -33.95
CA ILE A 6 11.13 -12.38 -32.77
C ILE A 6 11.73 -11.77 -31.50
N PHE A 7 12.99 -11.33 -31.55
CA PHE A 7 13.64 -10.68 -30.41
C PHE A 7 12.95 -9.37 -30.00
N TRP A 8 12.52 -8.56 -30.96
CA TRP A 8 11.75 -7.33 -30.68
C TRP A 8 10.37 -7.61 -30.10
N PHE A 9 9.69 -8.67 -30.54
CA PHE A 9 8.40 -9.08 -29.99
C PHE A 9 8.50 -9.56 -28.53
N VAL A 10 9.57 -10.28 -28.19
CA VAL A 10 9.81 -10.74 -26.81
C VAL A 10 10.13 -9.56 -25.89
N VAL A 11 10.91 -8.58 -26.35
CA VAL A 11 11.22 -7.38 -25.55
C VAL A 11 9.97 -6.53 -25.29
N PHE A 12 9.08 -6.38 -26.28
CA PHE A 12 7.84 -5.61 -26.12
C PHE A 12 6.82 -6.28 -25.19
N ALA A 13 6.79 -7.63 -25.16
CA ALA A 13 5.93 -8.39 -24.26
C ALA A 13 6.37 -8.35 -22.79
N ILE A 14 7.68 -8.13 -22.53
CA ILE A 14 8.19 -8.00 -21.15
C ILE A 14 7.91 -6.60 -20.59
N THR A 15 7.83 -5.57 -21.44
CA THR A 15 7.52 -4.19 -21.02
C THR A 15 6.04 -3.93 -20.75
N SER A 16 5.15 -4.86 -21.09
CA SER A 16 3.71 -4.76 -20.82
C SER A 16 3.29 -5.26 -19.43
N LEU A 17 4.23 -5.54 -18.52
CA LEU A 17 3.90 -5.60 -17.09
C LEU A 17 3.43 -4.20 -16.69
N SER A 18 2.12 -4.05 -16.60
CA SER A 18 1.44 -2.82 -16.26
C SER A 18 2.02 -2.23 -14.98
N ASP A 19 2.65 -1.06 -15.10
CA ASP A 19 3.05 -0.18 -14.00
C ASP A 19 1.78 0.48 -13.42
N ALA A 20 0.89 -0.35 -12.87
CA ALA A 20 -0.24 0.15 -12.11
C ALA A 20 0.34 0.71 -10.80
N ALA A 21 0.08 1.99 -10.51
CA ALA A 21 0.57 2.60 -9.28
C ALA A 21 0.07 1.80 -8.06
N ALA A 22 0.97 1.52 -7.11
CA ALA A 22 0.65 0.80 -5.89
C ALA A 22 -0.53 1.49 -5.16
N ILE A 23 -1.51 0.68 -4.74
CA ILE A 23 -2.70 1.18 -4.03
C ILE A 23 -2.27 1.75 -2.68
N LYS A 24 -2.66 2.99 -2.37
CA LYS A 24 -2.37 3.63 -1.10
C LYS A 24 -3.50 3.33 -0.10
N ILE A 25 -3.18 2.66 0.99
CA ILE A 25 -4.13 2.26 2.04
C ILE A 25 -3.83 3.05 3.31
N HIS A 26 -4.81 3.78 3.85
CA HIS A 26 -4.67 4.51 5.11
C HIS A 26 -5.50 3.90 6.23
N PHE A 27 -4.83 3.35 7.23
CA PHE A 27 -5.46 2.79 8.41
C PHE A 27 -5.77 3.88 9.45
N ILE A 28 -7.00 3.89 9.95
CA ILE A 28 -7.35 4.67 11.15
C ILE A 28 -7.53 3.70 12.31
N SER A 29 -6.74 3.87 13.36
CA SER A 29 -6.79 2.95 14.49
C SER A 29 -6.50 3.62 15.82
N GLY A 30 -7.34 3.43 16.82
CA GLY A 30 -7.13 4.02 18.14
C GLY A 30 -7.91 3.42 19.30
N ALA A 31 -8.76 2.41 19.05
CA ALA A 31 -9.49 1.74 20.11
C ALA A 31 -8.54 0.83 20.92
N ARG A 32 -8.37 1.15 22.21
CA ARG A 32 -7.52 0.37 23.13
C ARG A 32 -7.99 -1.08 23.27
N GLU A 33 -9.28 -1.32 23.15
CA GLU A 33 -9.93 -2.62 23.36
C GLU A 33 -9.33 -3.74 22.49
N TYR A 34 -8.97 -3.44 21.24
CA TYR A 34 -8.58 -4.45 20.26
C TYR A 34 -7.07 -4.63 20.08
N LYS A 35 -6.23 -3.98 20.91
CA LYS A 35 -4.75 -4.01 20.80
C LYS A 35 -4.26 -3.79 19.36
N SER A 36 -4.96 -2.95 18.60
CA SER A 36 -4.75 -2.80 17.16
C SER A 36 -3.34 -2.34 16.81
N GLN A 37 -2.68 -1.61 17.71
CA GLN A 37 -1.30 -1.20 17.53
C GLN A 37 -0.32 -2.39 17.43
N GLU A 38 -0.55 -3.46 18.19
CA GLU A 38 0.30 -4.66 18.14
C GLU A 38 0.06 -5.46 16.85
N SER A 39 -1.20 -5.59 16.42
CA SER A 39 -1.56 -6.35 15.22
C SER A 39 -1.17 -5.61 13.94
N LEU A 40 -1.51 -4.33 13.81
CA LEU A 40 -1.24 -3.53 12.62
C LEU A 40 0.26 -3.33 12.37
N LYS A 41 1.09 -3.19 13.42
CA LYS A 41 2.55 -3.10 13.27
C LYS A 41 3.17 -4.34 12.59
N LYS A 42 2.52 -5.50 12.71
CA LYS A 42 2.95 -6.74 12.03
C LYS A 42 2.25 -6.93 10.69
N PHE A 43 0.97 -6.59 10.63
CA PHE A 43 0.14 -6.78 9.45
C PHE A 43 0.54 -5.85 8.30
N ILE A 44 0.84 -4.58 8.57
CA ILE A 44 1.18 -3.62 7.53
C ILE A 44 2.45 -4.03 6.76
N PRO A 45 3.60 -4.33 7.40
CA PRO A 45 4.77 -4.79 6.67
C PRO A 45 4.52 -6.09 5.90
N TRP A 46 3.70 -7.00 6.45
CA TRP A 46 3.29 -8.20 5.75
C TRP A 46 2.47 -7.85 4.49
N LEU A 47 1.50 -6.94 4.60
CA LEU A 47 0.65 -6.54 3.50
C LEU A 47 1.46 -5.88 2.37
N GLU A 48 2.33 -4.94 2.71
CA GLU A 48 3.23 -4.27 1.74
C GLU A 48 4.27 -5.23 1.13
N MET A 49 4.63 -6.31 1.82
CA MET A 49 5.58 -7.31 1.30
C MET A 49 4.95 -8.23 0.26
N TYR A 50 3.68 -8.59 0.43
CA TYR A 50 3.00 -9.59 -0.41
C TYR A 50 2.09 -8.99 -1.48
N TYR A 51 1.73 -7.71 -1.35
CA TYR A 51 0.85 -7.01 -2.26
C TYR A 51 1.48 -5.68 -2.68
N ASP A 52 1.19 -5.25 -3.90
CA ASP A 52 1.66 -3.97 -4.43
C ASP A 52 0.80 -2.81 -3.87
N VAL A 53 0.96 -2.58 -2.58
CA VAL A 53 0.24 -1.56 -1.82
C VAL A 53 1.23 -0.77 -0.97
N LYS A 54 0.88 0.48 -0.67
CA LYS A 54 1.61 1.34 0.25
C LYS A 54 0.68 1.74 1.38
N CYS A 55 1.11 1.53 2.61
CA CYS A 55 0.26 1.70 3.77
C CYS A 55 0.71 2.90 4.62
N SER A 56 -0.25 3.57 5.23
CA SER A 56 0.01 4.50 6.33
C SER A 56 -1.03 4.38 7.43
N VAL A 57 -0.75 4.95 8.59
CA VAL A 57 -1.62 4.83 9.77
C VAL A 57 -1.75 6.16 10.51
N SER A 58 -2.99 6.52 10.81
CA SER A 58 -3.34 7.47 11.87
C SER A 58 -3.61 6.73 13.18
N TRP A 59 -2.76 6.95 14.19
CA TRP A 59 -2.90 6.36 15.52
C TRP A 59 -3.69 7.27 16.45
N GLY A 60 -4.87 6.82 16.87
CA GLY A 60 -5.65 7.44 17.92
C GLY A 60 -5.46 6.75 19.27
N HIS A 61 -6.05 7.34 20.30
CA HIS A 61 -6.28 6.71 21.59
C HIS A 61 -7.52 7.35 22.24
N ASP A 62 -8.07 6.72 23.27
CA ASP A 62 -9.22 7.26 24.00
C ASP A 62 -8.88 8.65 24.57
N GLY A 63 -9.81 9.60 24.40
CA GLY A 63 -9.66 10.98 24.87
C GLY A 63 -8.73 11.87 24.03
N ILE A 64 -8.30 11.43 22.84
CA ILE A 64 -7.50 12.26 21.94
C ILE A 64 -8.33 13.43 21.40
N GLU A 65 -7.78 14.65 21.41
CA GLU A 65 -8.45 15.83 20.88
C GLU A 65 -8.37 15.94 19.37
N GLN A 66 -7.27 15.45 18.78
CA GLN A 66 -7.01 15.50 17.34
C GLN A 66 -6.27 14.24 16.89
N LEU A 67 -6.73 13.63 15.80
CA LEU A 67 -6.11 12.44 15.24
C LEU A 67 -4.97 12.86 14.28
N PRO A 68 -3.70 12.57 14.59
CA PRO A 68 -2.59 12.89 13.71
C PRO A 68 -2.63 12.02 12.45
N GLY A 69 -2.12 12.54 11.32
CA GLY A 69 -2.00 11.78 10.07
C GLY A 69 -3.24 11.81 9.17
N LEU A 70 -4.31 12.50 9.58
CA LEU A 70 -5.55 12.60 8.81
C LEU A 70 -5.38 13.22 7.40
N ASP A 71 -4.36 14.06 7.19
CA ASP A 71 -4.09 14.62 5.87
C ASP A 71 -3.73 13.55 4.82
N GLU A 72 -3.21 12.40 5.25
CA GLU A 72 -2.88 11.30 4.34
C GLU A 72 -4.13 10.64 3.73
N LEU A 73 -5.32 10.82 4.32
CA LEU A 73 -6.57 10.34 3.72
C LEU A 73 -6.86 10.95 2.35
N LYS A 74 -6.37 12.16 2.07
CA LYS A 74 -6.56 12.82 0.77
C LYS A 74 -5.83 12.09 -0.35
N GLU A 75 -4.77 11.38 0.01
CA GLU A 75 -3.90 10.65 -0.91
C GLU A 75 -4.21 9.15 -0.92
N ALA A 76 -5.06 8.67 -0.01
CA ALA A 76 -5.40 7.26 0.12
C ALA A 76 -6.44 6.85 -0.93
N ASP A 77 -6.21 5.70 -1.55
CA ASP A 77 -7.18 5.03 -2.42
C ASP A 77 -8.18 4.20 -1.59
N LEU A 78 -7.76 3.78 -0.38
CA LEU A 78 -8.55 3.01 0.58
C LEU A 78 -8.34 3.47 2.03
#